data_AF-A0A8B6LRV2-F1
#
_entry.id   AF-A0A8B6LRV2-F1
#
_cell.length_a   1.000
_cell.length_b   1.000
_cell.length_c   1.000
_cell.angle_alpha   90.00
_cell.angle_beta   90.00
_cell.angle_gamma   90.00
#
_symmetry.space_group_name_H-M   'P 1'
#
loop_
_entity.id
_entity.type
_entity.pdbx_description
1 polymer ?
#
loop_
_entity_poly.entity_id
_entity_poly.type
_entity_poly.pdbx_seq_one_letter_code
_entity_poly.pdbx_strand_id
1 'polypeptide(L)'
;MDGISVSLQLLQRAVDAVEQTMHHVLRSEPDVHFTSPTDLLSLSPAEEERVRNEETTSNLKRPELAAIQFCLMSSMAMLAVCHSLFEEPSDQTPFDRERKWKKLASDAKTAGRTAYRAALVLSDPASRGE
;
A
#
# COMPACT_ATOMS: atom_id res chain seq x y z
N MET A 1 22.48 19.89 14.44
CA MET A 1 21.91 19.00 13.42
C MET A 1 21.53 17.70 14.13
N ASP A 2 20.54 16.94 13.65
CA ASP A 2 20.58 15.45 13.63
C ASP A 2 19.28 14.71 14.00
N GLY A 3 18.29 15.33 14.66
CA GLY A 3 17.02 14.64 14.96
C GLY A 3 16.25 14.19 13.70
N ILE A 4 16.13 15.09 12.71
CA ILE A 4 15.46 14.80 11.44
C ILE A 4 16.26 13.79 10.60
N SER A 5 17.60 13.90 10.60
CA SER A 5 18.47 12.97 9.86
C SER A 5 18.35 11.54 10.40
N VAL A 6 18.33 11.37 11.72
CA VAL A 6 18.11 10.05 12.35
C VAL A 6 16.73 9.49 12.02
N SER A 7 15.67 10.31 12.09
CA SER A 7 14.31 9.88 11.72
C SER A 7 14.21 9.41 10.27
N LEU A 8 14.82 10.14 9.32
CA LEU A 8 14.86 9.76 7.91
C LEU A 8 15.62 8.44 7.70
N GLN A 9 16.74 8.23 8.40
CA GLN A 9 17.46 6.95 8.34
C GLN A 9 16.64 5.77 8.89
N LEU A 10 15.90 5.99 9.98
CA LEU A 10 15.02 4.95 10.55
C LEU A 10 13.85 4.65 9.61
N LEU A 11 13.27 5.66 8.96
CA LEU A 11 12.24 5.48 7.94
C LEU A 11 12.78 4.68 6.75
N GLN A 12 13.97 5.00 6.26
CA GLN A 12 14.59 4.26 5.16
C GLN A 12 14.80 2.78 5.53
N ARG A 13 15.29 2.49 6.74
CA ARG A 13 15.43 1.10 7.22
C ARG A 13 14.08 0.37 7.29
N ALA A 14 13.02 1.06 7.69
CA ALA A 14 11.68 0.48 7.71
C ALA A 14 11.19 0.17 6.29
N VAL A 15 11.43 1.06 5.33
CA VAL A 15 11.13 0.84 3.90
C VAL A 15 11.87 -0.41 3.39
N ASP A 16 13.19 -0.46 3.59
CA ASP A 16 14.01 -1.57 3.13
C ASP A 16 13.55 -2.91 3.73
N ALA A 17 13.16 -2.93 5.01
CA ALA A 17 12.68 -4.13 5.69
C ALA A 17 11.32 -4.59 5.15
N VAL A 18 10.40 -3.66 4.87
CA VAL A 18 9.09 -3.99 4.31
C VAL A 18 9.24 -4.49 2.87
N GLU A 19 10.09 -3.86 2.05
CA GLU A 19 10.38 -4.33 0.68
C GLU A 19 10.98 -5.75 0.67
N GLN A 20 11.95 -6.01 1.55
CA GLN A 20 12.51 -7.36 1.71
C GLN A 20 11.44 -8.39 2.11
N THR A 21 10.53 -8.01 3.00
CA THR A 21 9.42 -8.88 3.41
C THR A 21 8.48 -9.14 2.23
N MET A 22 8.12 -8.12 1.46
CA MET A 22 7.30 -8.27 0.25
C MET A 22 7.95 -9.21 -0.76
N HIS A 23 9.24 -9.04 -1.03
CA HIS A 23 9.98 -9.94 -1.92
C HIS A 23 10.01 -11.38 -1.41
N HIS A 24 10.18 -11.59 -0.11
CA HIS A 24 10.17 -12.94 0.49
C HIS A 24 8.81 -13.61 0.38
N VAL A 25 7.74 -12.88 0.69
CA VAL A 25 6.35 -13.35 0.62
C VAL A 25 5.98 -13.71 -0.84
N LEU A 26 6.28 -12.84 -1.80
CA LEU A 26 5.99 -13.07 -3.22
C LEU A 26 6.81 -14.21 -3.82
N ARG A 27 8.06 -14.39 -3.40
CA ARG A 27 8.94 -15.45 -3.92
C ARG A 27 8.59 -16.84 -3.38
N SER A 28 7.97 -16.90 -2.20
CA SER A 28 7.54 -18.16 -1.58
C SER A 28 6.25 -18.72 -2.22
N GLU A 29 5.52 -17.91 -2.99
CA GLU A 29 4.18 -18.23 -3.50
C GLU A 29 4.01 -17.81 -4.98
N PRO A 30 4.60 -18.57 -5.93
CA PRO A 30 4.73 -18.16 -7.33
C PRO A 30 3.41 -18.11 -8.12
N ASP A 31 2.31 -18.61 -7.55
CA ASP A 31 1.03 -18.82 -8.24
C ASP A 31 -0.01 -17.72 -7.98
N VAL A 32 0.38 -16.65 -7.25
CA VAL A 32 -0.53 -15.54 -6.95
C VAL A 32 -0.21 -14.35 -7.84
N HIS A 33 -1.05 -14.14 -8.84
CA HIS A 33 -1.04 -12.94 -9.66
C HIS A 33 -1.57 -11.77 -8.86
N PHE A 34 -0.70 -11.18 -8.05
CA PHE A 34 -0.97 -9.88 -7.50
C PHE A 34 -0.72 -8.83 -8.57
N THR A 35 -1.80 -8.26 -9.07
CA THR A 35 -1.73 -7.03 -9.84
C THR A 35 -1.07 -5.95 -8.96
N SER A 36 0.23 -5.69 -9.21
CA SER A 36 0.90 -4.43 -8.83
C SER A 36 -0.05 -3.29 -9.15
N PRO A 37 -0.22 -2.24 -8.31
CA PRO A 37 -1.35 -1.32 -8.35
C PRO A 37 -1.70 -0.97 -9.79
N THR A 38 -2.59 -1.76 -10.38
CA THR A 38 -2.90 -1.59 -11.79
C THR A 38 -3.60 -0.27 -11.79
N ASP A 39 -3.13 0.66 -12.61
CA ASP A 39 -3.76 1.95 -12.73
C ASP A 39 -5.15 1.69 -13.33
N LEU A 40 -6.13 1.39 -12.46
CA LEU A 40 -7.48 0.98 -12.82
C LEU A 40 -8.11 2.03 -13.74
N LEU A 41 -7.67 3.28 -13.60
CA LEU A 41 -8.02 4.43 -14.42
C LEU A 41 -7.61 4.31 -15.90
N SER A 42 -6.77 3.33 -16.25
CA SER A 42 -6.36 3.02 -17.64
C SER A 42 -7.06 1.80 -18.23
N LEU A 43 -7.93 1.14 -17.46
CA LEU A 43 -8.73 -0.01 -17.89
C LEU A 43 -10.15 0.43 -18.27
N SER A 44 -10.77 -0.28 -19.22
CA SER A 44 -12.21 -0.12 -19.44
C SER A 44 -12.99 -0.65 -18.22
N PRO A 45 -14.24 -0.18 -17.98
CA PRO A 45 -15.05 -0.66 -16.84
C PRO A 45 -15.21 -2.18 -16.79
N ALA A 46 -15.23 -2.86 -17.94
CA ALA A 46 -15.31 -4.31 -18.03
C ALA A 46 -13.99 -5.00 -17.64
N GLU A 47 -12.85 -4.38 -17.92
CA GLU A 47 -11.53 -4.88 -17.52
C GLU A 47 -11.25 -4.63 -16.04
N GLU A 48 -11.67 -3.49 -15.50
CA GLU A 48 -11.64 -3.21 -14.05
C GLU A 48 -12.45 -4.28 -13.27
N GLU A 49 -13.65 -4.58 -13.74
CA GLU A 49 -14.54 -5.57 -13.11
C GLU A 49 -13.93 -6.98 -13.17
N ARG A 50 -13.33 -7.36 -14.30
CA ARG A 50 -12.65 -8.65 -14.45
C ARG A 50 -11.46 -8.76 -13.49
N VAL A 51 -10.59 -7.75 -13.44
CA VAL A 51 -9.42 -7.73 -12.52
C VAL A 51 -9.87 -7.81 -11.06
N ARG A 52 -10.95 -7.10 -10.71
CA ARG A 52 -11.50 -7.11 -9.35
C ARG A 52 -12.05 -8.50 -8.97
N ASN A 53 -12.72 -9.18 -9.89
CA ASN A 53 -13.27 -10.51 -9.66
C ASN A 53 -12.18 -11.60 -9.59
N GLU A 54 -11.14 -11.48 -10.42
CA GLU A 54 -9.96 -12.34 -10.36
C GLU A 54 -9.18 -12.15 -9.04
N GLU A 55 -8.95 -10.89 -8.62
CA GLU A 55 -8.35 -10.59 -7.31
C GLU A 55 -9.19 -11.15 -6.17
N THR A 56 -10.51 -10.98 -6.21
CA THR A 56 -11.41 -11.48 -5.15
C THR A 56 -11.34 -13.00 -5.05
N THR A 57 -11.37 -13.70 -6.18
CA THR A 57 -11.26 -15.16 -6.24
C THR A 57 -9.91 -15.65 -5.74
N SER A 58 -8.83 -14.94 -6.08
CA SER A 58 -7.48 -15.24 -5.60
C SER A 58 -7.34 -15.03 -4.09
N ASN A 59 -7.88 -13.92 -3.58
CA ASN A 59 -7.85 -13.58 -2.16
C ASN A 59 -8.60 -14.61 -1.31
N LEU A 60 -9.74 -15.14 -1.80
CA LEU A 60 -10.50 -16.18 -1.11
C LEU A 60 -9.74 -17.50 -0.99
N LYS A 61 -8.88 -17.85 -1.96
CA LYS A 61 -8.09 -19.08 -1.90
C LYS A 61 -7.00 -19.02 -0.82
N ARG A 62 -6.48 -17.82 -0.52
CA ARG A 62 -5.37 -17.60 0.42
C ARG A 62 -5.56 -16.29 1.20
N PRO A 63 -6.54 -16.21 2.10
CA PRO A 63 -6.92 -14.97 2.77
C PRO A 63 -5.81 -14.39 3.65
N GLU A 64 -5.04 -15.24 4.33
CA GLU A 64 -3.91 -14.81 5.16
C GLU A 64 -2.83 -14.13 4.33
N LEU A 65 -2.46 -14.72 3.20
CA LEU A 65 -1.44 -14.17 2.29
C LEU A 65 -1.90 -12.85 1.67
N ALA A 66 -3.14 -12.79 1.20
CA ALA A 66 -3.73 -11.56 0.67
C ALA A 66 -3.77 -10.44 1.72
N ALA A 67 -4.14 -10.77 2.96
CA ALA A 67 -4.14 -9.81 4.06
C ALA A 67 -2.72 -9.31 4.40
N ILE A 68 -1.74 -10.21 4.46
CA ILE A 68 -0.32 -9.85 4.65
C ILE A 68 0.12 -8.87 3.56
N GLN A 69 -0.19 -9.15 2.30
CA GLN A 69 0.16 -8.26 1.20
C GLN A 69 -0.47 -6.88 1.33
N PHE A 70 -1.78 -6.81 1.58
CA PHE A 70 -2.46 -5.52 1.74
C PHE A 70 -1.87 -4.72 2.91
N CYS A 71 -1.51 -5.38 4.01
CA CYS A 71 -0.83 -4.75 5.14
C CYS A 71 0.57 -4.21 4.76
N LEU A 72 1.38 -4.99 4.03
CA LEU A 72 2.71 -4.55 3.60
C LEU A 72 2.63 -3.39 2.60
N MET A 73 1.72 -3.46 1.63
CA MET A 73 1.47 -2.37 0.67
C MET A 73 0.99 -1.09 1.36
N SER A 74 0.08 -1.21 2.32
CA SER A 74 -0.37 -0.07 3.14
C SER A 74 0.78 0.54 3.94
N SER A 75 1.63 -0.30 4.54
CA SER A 75 2.79 0.12 5.31
C SER A 75 3.79 0.90 4.46
N MET A 76 4.13 0.40 3.27
CA MET A 76 4.99 1.12 2.31
C MET A 76 4.44 2.49 1.95
N ALA A 77 3.14 2.57 1.63
CA ALA A 77 2.49 3.83 1.27
C ALA A 77 2.48 4.83 2.45
N MET A 78 2.23 4.37 3.68
CA MET A 78 2.32 5.22 4.87
C MET A 78 3.75 5.70 5.14
N LEU A 79 4.76 4.84 4.98
CA LEU A 79 6.17 5.22 5.13
C LEU A 79 6.57 6.29 4.11
N ALA A 80 6.08 6.21 2.87
CA ALA A 80 6.31 7.24 1.86
C ALA A 80 5.67 8.60 2.22
N VAL A 81 4.47 8.58 2.83
CA VAL A 81 3.84 9.80 3.39
C VAL A 81 4.68 10.37 4.52
N CYS A 82 5.17 9.54 5.44
CA CYS A 82 6.07 9.97 6.52
C CYS A 82 7.34 10.62 5.96
N HIS A 83 8.00 9.96 5.00
CA HIS A 83 9.21 10.48 4.35
C HIS A 83 8.96 11.87 3.74
N SER A 84 7.89 12.00 2.98
CA SER A 84 7.48 13.26 2.34
C SER A 84 7.16 14.39 3.33
N LEU A 85 6.72 14.05 4.55
CA LEU A 85 6.49 15.02 5.63
C LEU A 85 7.80 15.51 6.25
N PHE A 86 8.81 14.64 6.37
CA PHE A 86 10.14 15.04 6.85
C PHE A 86 10.95 15.82 5.80
N GLU A 87 10.73 15.54 4.52
CA GLU A 87 11.28 16.30 3.39
C GLU A 87 10.43 17.56 3.12
N GLU A 88 10.51 18.57 3.98
CA GLU A 88 9.93 19.89 3.72
C GLU A 88 11.01 20.83 3.15
N PRO A 89 10.91 21.24 1.86
CA PRO A 89 11.81 22.23 1.29
C PRO A 89 11.61 23.58 1.99
N SER A 90 12.70 24.29 2.28
CA SER A 90 12.67 25.59 2.96
C SER A 90 11.96 26.70 2.19
N ASP A 91 11.85 26.58 0.86
CA ASP A 91 11.35 27.64 -0.04
C ASP A 91 10.03 27.27 -0.76
N GLN A 92 9.05 26.72 -0.04
CA GLN A 92 7.72 26.47 -0.61
C GLN A 92 6.81 27.70 -0.51
N THR A 93 6.12 28.04 -1.62
CA THR A 93 5.04 29.02 -1.55
C THR A 93 3.85 28.47 -0.75
N PRO A 94 2.97 29.33 -0.19
CA PRO A 94 1.76 28.86 0.49
C PRO A 94 0.88 27.95 -0.39
N PHE A 95 0.84 28.22 -1.70
CA PHE A 95 0.11 27.41 -2.67
C PHE A 95 0.73 26.01 -2.85
N ASP A 96 2.05 25.93 -2.97
CA ASP A 96 2.76 24.65 -3.09
C ASP A 96 2.56 23.79 -1.84
N ARG A 97 2.60 24.43 -0.67
CA ARG A 97 2.32 23.78 0.61
C ARG A 97 0.90 23.22 0.63
N GLU A 98 -0.12 24.01 0.29
CA GLU A 98 -1.51 23.52 0.25
C GLU A 98 -1.67 22.32 -0.71
N ARG A 99 -1.08 22.41 -1.91
CA ARG A 99 -1.10 21.32 -2.89
C ARG A 99 -0.42 20.06 -2.36
N LYS A 100 0.74 20.19 -1.71
CA LYS A 100 1.46 19.08 -1.07
C LYS A 100 0.59 18.42 0.01
N TRP A 101 -0.05 19.21 0.87
CA TRP A 101 -0.90 18.69 1.95
C TRP A 101 -2.13 17.94 1.42
N LYS A 102 -2.78 18.47 0.38
CA LYS A 102 -3.88 17.78 -0.30
C LYS A 102 -3.43 16.43 -0.89
N LYS A 103 -2.25 16.39 -1.52
CA LYS A 103 -1.67 15.15 -2.04
C LYS A 103 -1.38 14.15 -0.93
N LEU A 104 -0.69 14.56 0.14
CA LEU A 104 -0.38 13.68 1.28
C LEU A 104 -1.65 13.12 1.94
N ALA A 105 -2.70 13.94 2.08
CA ALA A 105 -3.99 13.47 2.60
C ALA A 105 -4.65 12.43 1.67
N SER A 106 -4.52 12.59 0.35
CA SER A 106 -4.98 11.61 -0.64
C SER A 106 -4.19 10.31 -0.54
N ASP A 107 -2.85 10.40 -0.50
CA ASP A 107 -1.96 9.24 -0.43
C ASP A 107 -2.19 8.44 0.86
N ALA A 108 -2.35 9.11 2.00
CA ALA A 108 -2.68 8.48 3.28
C ALA A 108 -4.04 7.78 3.27
N LYS A 109 -5.06 8.36 2.60
CA LYS A 109 -6.38 7.71 2.42
C LYS A 109 -6.26 6.44 1.56
N THR A 110 -5.47 6.49 0.49
CA THR A 110 -5.20 5.31 -0.34
C THR A 110 -4.53 4.22 0.48
N ALA A 111 -3.50 4.55 1.26
CA ALA A 111 -2.85 3.60 2.16
C ALA A 111 -3.83 2.98 3.18
N GLY A 112 -4.68 3.81 3.79
CA GLY A 112 -5.71 3.35 4.73
C GLY A 112 -6.76 2.43 4.07
N ARG A 113 -7.18 2.74 2.83
CA ARG A 113 -8.07 1.87 2.04
C ARG A 113 -7.42 0.52 1.76
N THR A 114 -6.12 0.48 1.49
CA THR A 114 -5.38 -0.78 1.31
C THR A 114 -5.38 -1.61 2.58
N ALA A 115 -5.12 -1.02 3.76
CA ALA A 115 -5.24 -1.73 5.04
C ALA A 115 -6.67 -2.24 5.29
N TYR A 116 -7.68 -1.43 4.94
CA TYR A 116 -9.08 -1.85 5.07
C TYR A 116 -9.42 -3.06 4.19
N ARG A 117 -8.81 -3.21 3.01
CA ARG A 117 -8.95 -4.43 2.19
C ARG A 117 -8.45 -5.68 2.91
N ALA A 118 -7.36 -5.58 3.68
CA ALA A 118 -6.89 -6.69 4.51
C ALA A 118 -7.95 -7.10 5.54
N ALA A 119 -8.54 -6.13 6.22
CA ALA A 119 -9.61 -6.38 7.19
C ALA A 119 -10.82 -7.05 6.53
N LEU A 120 -11.23 -6.60 5.34
CA LEU A 120 -12.32 -7.22 4.59
C LEU A 120 -12.04 -8.69 4.27
N VAL A 121 -10.86 -9.00 3.73
CA VAL A 121 -10.45 -10.39 3.43
C VAL A 121 -10.51 -11.28 4.68
N LEU A 122 -9.99 -10.81 5.81
CA LEU A 122 -9.99 -11.58 7.07
C LEU A 122 -11.39 -11.72 7.71
N SER A 123 -12.29 -10.81 7.38
CA SER A 123 -13.66 -10.81 7.88
C SER A 123 -14.65 -11.55 7.00
N ASP A 124 -14.26 -11.93 5.77
CA ASP A 124 -15.13 -12.60 4.82
C ASP A 124 -15.46 -14.02 5.31
N PRO A 125 -16.74 -14.38 5.54
CA PRO A 125 -17.11 -15.74 5.94
C PRO A 125 -16.65 -16.81 4.94
N ALA A 126 -16.66 -16.51 3.63
CA ALA A 126 -16.23 -17.44 2.59
C ALA A 126 -14.74 -17.78 2.68
N SER A 127 -13.95 -16.96 3.38
CA SER A 127 -12.53 -17.22 3.64
C SER A 127 -12.28 -18.22 4.78
N ARG A 128 -13.31 -18.56 5.58
CA ARG A 128 -13.21 -19.43 6.77
C ARG A 128 -13.69 -20.86 6.54
N GLY A 129 -14.22 -21.17 5.35
CA GLY A 129 -14.71 -22.51 5.01
C GLY A 129 -16.01 -22.91 5.72
N GLU A 130 -16.82 -21.94 6.15
CA GLU A 130 -18.17 -22.14 6.69
C GLU A 130 -19.25 -22.21 5.59
#